data_AF-A0AA92BYZ6-F1
#
_entry.id   AF-A0AA92BYZ6-F1
#
_cell.length_a   1.000
_cell.length_b   1.000
_cell.length_c   1.000
_cell.angle_alpha   90.00
_cell.angle_beta   90.00
_cell.angle_gamma   90.00
#
_symmetry.space_group_name_H-M   'P 1'
#
loop_
_entity.id
_entity.type
_entity.pdbx_description
1 polymer ?
#
loop_
_entity_poly.entity_id
_entity_poly.type
_entity_poly.pdbx_seq_one_letter_code
_entity_poly.pdbx_strand_id
1 'polypeptide(L)'
;MAKTAQCLERQLAERAEPRFVQGKSVALRQAPNARASVLDRLNLGKQVMVLAREGQWSRVSDDLTRREGWVATRFLSDDEPVAKREAPEVKQTVEVKPKNSPSIIIQRIIAESIAGYPGTCACPYSTDRRGRKCGSRSAYSKPRGYSPICFAGDVSRSMIEAYN
;
A
#
# COMPACT_ATOMS: atom_id res chain seq x y z
N MET A 1 29.36 18.55 40.98
CA MET A 1 28.64 19.55 40.16
C MET A 1 28.00 18.97 38.88
N ALA A 2 28.11 17.67 38.56
CA ALA A 2 27.58 17.09 37.29
C ALA A 2 26.10 16.61 37.33
N LYS A 3 25.48 16.50 38.51
CA LYS A 3 24.12 15.94 38.66
C LYS A 3 23.00 16.87 38.15
N THR A 4 23.24 18.19 38.07
CA THR A 4 22.20 19.17 37.72
C THR A 4 21.93 19.23 36.21
N ALA A 5 22.97 19.09 35.37
CA ALA A 5 22.80 19.06 33.91
C ALA A 5 22.02 17.82 33.43
N GLN A 6 22.25 16.67 34.07
CA GLN A 6 21.66 15.39 33.68
C GLN A 6 20.17 15.25 34.07
N CYS A 7 19.69 15.98 35.09
CA CYS A 7 18.25 16.10 35.36
C CYS A 7 17.53 17.02 34.36
N LEU A 8 18.18 18.10 33.92
CA LEU A 8 17.56 19.09 33.02
C LEU A 8 17.37 18.52 31.60
N GLU A 9 18.35 17.76 31.09
CA GLU A 9 18.21 17.07 29.80
C GLU A 9 17.10 16.01 29.81
N ARG A 10 16.88 15.36 30.96
CA ARG A 10 15.82 14.36 31.14
C ARG A 10 14.42 14.97 31.12
N GLN A 11 14.25 16.18 31.69
CA GLN A 11 12.97 16.91 31.69
C GLN A 11 12.59 17.46 30.30
N LEU A 12 13.55 17.70 29.41
CA LEU A 12 13.30 18.10 28.02
C LEU A 12 12.93 16.91 27.12
N ALA A 13 13.51 15.73 27.38
CA ALA A 13 13.14 14.49 26.71
C ALA A 13 11.71 14.02 27.07
N GLU A 14 11.20 14.35 28.26
CA GLU A 14 9.83 14.03 28.69
C GLU A 14 8.76 14.93 28.05
N ARG A 15 9.14 16.05 27.43
CA ARG A 15 8.25 16.91 26.61
C ARG A 15 8.41 16.69 25.11
N ALA A 16 9.10 15.63 24.72
CA ALA A 16 9.33 15.29 23.33
C ALA A 16 8.04 14.78 22.69
N GLU A 17 7.36 15.65 21.95
CA GLU A 17 6.14 15.27 21.22
C GLU A 17 6.51 14.74 19.82
N PRO A 18 6.07 13.54 19.44
CA PRO A 18 6.24 13.07 18.07
C PRO A 18 5.42 13.95 17.12
N ARG A 19 6.06 14.43 16.07
CA ARG A 19 5.43 15.18 14.98
C ARG A 19 5.93 14.67 13.65
N PHE A 20 5.10 14.82 12.62
CA PHE A 20 5.44 14.43 11.27
C PHE A 20 5.68 15.63 10.37
N VAL A 21 6.70 15.51 9.52
CA VAL A 21 7.07 16.55 8.55
C VAL A 21 6.09 16.56 7.39
N GLN A 22 5.45 17.71 7.12
CA GLN A 22 4.39 17.92 6.12
C GLN A 22 4.90 18.44 4.75
N GLY A 23 6.21 18.60 4.58
CA GLY A 23 6.81 19.13 3.34
C GLY A 23 7.79 18.17 2.68
N LYS A 24 7.97 18.29 1.36
CA LYS A 24 9.06 17.62 0.65
C LYS A 24 10.37 18.38 0.92
N SER A 25 11.38 17.71 1.47
CA SER A 25 12.72 18.28 1.70
C SER A 25 12.74 19.52 2.61
N VAL A 26 12.12 19.42 3.79
CA VAL A 26 12.10 20.48 4.81
C VAL A 26 13.47 20.61 5.47
N ALA A 27 14.01 21.82 5.55
CA ALA A 27 15.33 22.07 6.12
C ALA A 27 15.35 21.94 7.64
N LEU A 28 16.24 21.09 8.15
CA LEU A 28 16.68 21.08 9.54
C LEU A 28 17.85 22.05 9.70
N ARG A 29 17.69 23.10 10.50
CA ARG A 29 18.67 24.21 10.59
C ARG A 29 19.39 24.27 11.93
N GLN A 30 20.55 24.92 11.96
CA GLN A 30 21.32 25.12 13.20
C GLN A 30 20.67 26.09 14.20
N ALA A 31 19.83 27.03 13.73
CA ALA A 31 19.20 28.06 14.55
C ALA A 31 17.77 28.36 14.07
N PRO A 32 16.88 28.95 14.91
CA PRO A 32 15.48 29.23 14.61
C PRO A 32 15.31 30.44 13.67
N ASN A 33 15.95 30.40 12.50
CA ASN A 33 15.80 31.44 11.47
C ASN A 33 16.07 30.89 10.06
N ALA A 34 15.54 31.59 9.05
CA ALA A 34 15.60 31.14 7.65
C ALA A 34 16.99 31.25 7.01
N ARG A 35 17.92 31.99 7.63
CA ARG A 35 19.28 32.21 7.11
C ARG A 35 20.32 31.27 7.72
N ALA A 36 19.95 30.52 8.76
CA ALA A 36 20.84 29.58 9.43
C ALA A 36 21.24 28.43 8.51
N SER A 37 22.45 27.92 8.69
CA SER A 37 22.99 26.77 7.96
C SER A 37 22.07 25.54 8.09
N VAL A 38 21.88 24.84 6.97
CA VAL A 38 21.07 23.62 6.90
C VAL A 38 21.94 22.43 7.31
N LEU A 39 21.55 21.75 8.39
CA LEU A 39 22.19 20.53 8.90
C LEU A 39 21.75 19.28 8.13
N ASP A 40 20.47 19.23 7.74
CA ASP A 40 19.86 18.11 7.04
C ASP A 40 18.55 18.52 6.34
N ARG A 41 17.97 17.61 5.55
CA ARG A 41 16.69 17.77 4.86
C ARG A 41 15.77 16.60 5.19
N LEU A 42 14.68 16.92 5.87
CA LEU A 42 13.66 15.97 6.30
C LEU A 42 12.60 15.80 5.20
N ASN A 43 12.27 14.55 4.89
CA ASN A 43 11.25 14.24 3.89
C ASN A 43 9.85 14.25 4.50
N LEU A 44 8.84 14.36 3.63
CA LEU A 44 7.44 14.22 3.99
C LEU A 44 7.23 12.89 4.72
N GLY A 45 6.51 12.93 5.84
CA GLY A 45 6.24 11.74 6.65
C GLY A 45 7.36 11.35 7.60
N LYS A 46 8.51 12.02 7.55
CA LYS A 46 9.55 11.78 8.55
C LYS A 46 9.01 12.18 9.93
N GLN A 47 8.98 11.23 10.84
CA GLN A 47 8.69 11.47 12.24
C GLN A 47 9.91 12.10 12.91
N VAL A 48 9.68 13.14 13.70
CA VAL A 48 10.68 13.82 14.53
C VAL A 48 10.10 14.11 15.91
N MET A 49 10.98 14.22 16.90
CA MET A 49 10.60 14.51 18.27
C MET A 49 10.78 16.01 18.53
N VAL A 50 9.69 16.74 18.82
CA VAL A 50 9.77 18.17 19.15
C VAL A 50 10.19 18.34 20.60
N LEU A 51 11.38 18.90 20.80
CA LEU A 51 11.96 19.15 22.12
C LEU A 51 11.54 20.51 22.70
N ALA A 52 11.39 21.52 21.83
CA ALA A 52 11.01 22.88 22.22
C ALA A 52 10.35 23.63 21.06
N ARG A 53 9.57 24.66 21.38
CA ARG A 53 8.96 25.58 20.41
C ARG A 53 9.36 27.01 20.75
N GLU A 54 9.84 27.75 19.77
CA GLU A 54 10.24 29.15 19.88
C GLU A 54 9.69 29.94 18.68
N GLY A 55 8.61 30.68 18.92
CA GLY A 55 7.93 31.45 17.87
C GLY A 55 7.46 30.57 16.70
N GLN A 56 8.02 30.79 15.52
CA GLN A 56 7.68 30.05 14.28
C GLN A 56 8.57 28.82 14.04
N TRP A 57 9.40 28.44 15.03
CA TRP A 57 10.35 27.36 14.93
C TRP A 57 10.15 26.35 16.04
N SER A 58 10.39 25.09 15.72
CA SER A 58 10.43 23.96 16.64
C SER A 58 11.82 23.38 16.62
N ARG A 59 12.43 23.22 17.80
CA ARG A 59 13.64 22.42 17.95
C ARG A 59 13.22 20.96 17.95
N VAL A 60 13.75 20.19 17.01
CA VAL A 60 13.41 18.79 16.80
C VAL A 60 14.65 17.92 16.88
N SER A 61 14.44 16.67 17.27
CA SER A 61 15.43 15.60 17.24
C SER A 61 14.97 14.48 16.33
N ASP A 62 15.87 14.01 15.48
CA ASP A 62 15.69 12.82 14.66
C ASP A 62 16.21 11.60 15.44
N ASP A 63 15.33 10.64 15.69
CA ASP A 63 15.63 9.45 16.48
C ASP A 63 16.66 8.54 15.80
N LEU A 64 16.61 8.43 14.47
CA LEU A 64 17.50 7.58 13.67
C LEU A 64 18.90 8.19 13.54
N THR A 65 18.98 9.49 13.22
CA THR A 65 20.28 10.14 13.01
C THR A 65 20.86 10.77 14.28
N ARG A 66 20.06 10.83 15.36
CA ARG A 66 20.37 11.53 16.62
C ARG A 66 20.75 13.00 16.43
N ARG A 67 20.38 13.59 15.28
CA ARG A 67 20.65 14.98 14.96
C ARG A 67 19.55 15.87 15.51
N GLU A 68 19.96 16.98 16.10
CA GLU A 68 19.06 18.01 16.58
C GLU A 68 19.19 19.28 15.74
N GLY A 69 18.08 19.97 15.56
CA GLY A 69 18.07 21.26 14.88
C GLY A 69 16.70 21.92 14.91
N TRP A 70 16.55 22.97 14.12
CA TRP A 70 15.36 23.80 14.08
C TRP A 70 14.62 23.64 12.75
N VAL A 71 13.31 23.37 12.85
CA VAL A 71 12.39 23.27 11.72
C VAL A 71 11.27 24.28 11.92
N ALA A 72 10.80 24.92 10.85
CA ALA A 72 9.68 25.85 10.98
C ALA A 72 8.40 25.09 11.36
N THR A 73 7.69 25.56 12.39
CA THR A 73 6.54 24.87 13.00
C THR A 73 5.45 24.52 12.00
N ARG A 74 5.25 25.37 10.98
CA ARG A 74 4.28 25.16 9.88
C ARG A 74 4.50 23.89 9.06
N PHE A 75 5.66 23.24 9.20
CA PHE A 75 5.98 21.98 8.52
C PHE A 75 5.81 20.76 9.42
N LEU A 76 5.31 20.92 10.64
CA LEU A 76 5.12 19.82 11.59
C LEU A 76 3.62 19.65 11.86
N SER A 77 3.15 18.41 11.85
CA SER A 77 1.78 18.04 12.21
C SER A 77 1.78 16.88 13.21
N ASP A 78 0.69 16.76 13.97
CA ASP A 78 0.40 15.55 14.76
C ASP A 78 0.00 14.38 13.85
N ASP A 79 -0.66 14.69 12.74
CA ASP A 79 -1.04 13.69 11.76
C ASP A 79 0.19 13.30 10.93
N GLU A 80 0.45 11.99 10.84
CA GLU A 80 1.29 11.47 9.78
C GLU A 80 0.70 11.99 8.46
N PRO A 81 1.49 12.63 7.57
CA PRO A 81 1.02 12.91 6.23
C PRO A 81 0.82 11.55 5.59
N VAL A 82 -0.39 11.03 5.75
CA VAL A 82 -0.95 10.01 4.91
C VAL A 82 -0.81 10.63 3.54
N ALA A 83 0.22 10.20 2.81
CA ALA A 83 0.37 10.53 1.42
C ALA A 83 -1.02 10.34 0.86
N LYS A 84 -1.58 11.41 0.30
CA LYS A 84 -2.84 11.39 -0.43
C LYS A 84 -2.65 10.41 -1.59
N ARG A 85 -2.70 9.13 -1.27
CA ARG A 85 -3.47 8.19 -2.03
C ARG A 85 -4.85 8.84 -2.02
N GLU A 86 -5.18 9.44 -3.15
CA GLU A 86 -6.31 8.89 -3.89
C GLU A 86 -6.10 7.38 -3.99
N ALA A 87 -6.29 6.68 -2.87
CA ALA A 87 -6.92 5.40 -2.90
C ALA A 87 -8.33 5.79 -3.31
N PRO A 88 -8.91 5.17 -4.34
CA PRO A 88 -10.32 5.37 -4.59
C PRO A 88 -11.01 5.15 -3.24
N GLU A 89 -11.84 6.13 -2.88
CA GLU A 89 -12.81 6.06 -1.81
C GLU A 89 -13.61 4.76 -2.00
N VAL A 90 -13.11 3.67 -1.41
CA VAL A 90 -13.88 2.46 -1.25
C VAL A 90 -14.88 2.80 -0.17
N LYS A 91 -16.05 3.25 -0.60
CA LYS A 91 -17.27 3.18 0.19
C LYS A 91 -17.51 1.72 0.53
N GLN A 92 -16.88 1.27 1.62
CA GLN A 92 -17.21 0.04 2.29
C GLN A 92 -18.48 0.28 3.08
N THR A 93 -19.62 -0.01 2.46
CA THR A 93 -20.84 -0.47 3.14
C THR A 93 -21.75 -1.10 2.09
N VAL A 94 -21.62 -2.41 1.87
CA VAL A 94 -22.75 -3.35 1.95
C VAL A 94 -22.22 -4.78 2.10
N GLU A 95 -22.50 -5.31 3.28
CA GLU A 95 -22.74 -6.71 3.65
C GLU A 95 -21.98 -7.85 2.96
N VAL A 96 -21.13 -8.46 3.78
CA VAL A 96 -20.57 -9.80 3.61
C VAL A 96 -21.72 -10.84 3.53
N LYS A 97 -21.84 -11.50 2.38
CA LYS A 97 -22.28 -12.89 2.31
C LYS A 97 -21.15 -13.72 1.70
N PRO A 98 -20.39 -14.52 2.45
CA PRO A 98 -19.26 -15.24 1.92
C PRO A 98 -19.70 -16.65 1.61
N LYS A 99 -19.79 -16.99 0.32
CA LYS A 99 -19.76 -18.41 -0.05
C LYS A 99 -18.61 -18.77 -0.98
N ASN A 100 -18.08 -17.83 -1.78
CA ASN A 100 -16.76 -17.86 -2.40
C ASN A 100 -16.48 -16.47 -3.00
N SER A 101 -15.23 -15.99 -3.02
CA SER A 101 -14.90 -14.74 -3.74
C SER A 101 -15.11 -14.92 -5.25
N PRO A 102 -15.41 -13.84 -6.02
CA PRO A 102 -15.66 -13.95 -7.47
C PRO A 102 -14.51 -14.63 -8.23
N SER A 103 -13.26 -14.47 -7.77
CA SER A 103 -12.09 -15.15 -8.36
C SER A 103 -12.14 -16.67 -8.20
N ILE A 104 -12.58 -17.17 -7.04
CA ILE A 104 -12.72 -18.61 -6.77
C ILE A 104 -13.89 -19.19 -7.58
N ILE A 105 -15.00 -18.45 -7.71
CA ILE A 105 -16.15 -18.87 -8.52
C ILE A 105 -15.76 -18.97 -10.00
N ILE A 106 -15.07 -17.97 -10.55
CA ILE A 106 -14.57 -17.99 -11.94
C ILE A 106 -13.66 -19.22 -12.18
N GLN A 107 -12.73 -19.48 -11.26
CA GLN A 107 -11.86 -20.67 -11.37
C GLN A 107 -12.66 -21.97 -11.31
N ARG A 108 -13.69 -22.05 -10.47
CA ARG A 108 -14.56 -23.22 -10.35
C ARG A 108 -15.33 -23.47 -11.65
N ILE A 109 -15.92 -22.43 -12.23
CA ILE A 109 -16.68 -22.51 -13.50
C ILE A 109 -15.78 -23.00 -14.64
N ILE A 110 -14.60 -22.41 -14.77
CA ILE A 110 -13.63 -22.81 -15.81
C ILE A 110 -13.19 -24.27 -15.58
N ALA A 111 -12.88 -24.66 -14.34
CA ALA A 111 -12.46 -26.02 -14.02
C ALA A 111 -13.55 -27.05 -14.32
N GLU A 112 -14.80 -26.75 -13.98
CA GLU A 112 -15.95 -27.61 -14.25
C GLU A 112 -16.22 -27.75 -15.75
N SER A 113 -16.12 -26.64 -16.50
CA SER A 113 -16.26 -26.68 -17.96
C SER A 113 -15.15 -27.51 -18.63
N ILE A 114 -13.92 -27.45 -18.13
CA ILE A 114 -12.81 -28.26 -18.63
C ILE A 114 -13.02 -29.73 -18.26
N ALA A 115 -13.44 -30.02 -17.02
CA ALA A 115 -13.68 -31.38 -16.53
C ALA A 115 -14.85 -32.07 -17.25
N GLY A 116 -15.86 -31.32 -17.67
CA GLY A 116 -16.98 -31.84 -18.47
C GLY A 116 -16.62 -32.22 -19.90
N TYR A 117 -15.46 -31.77 -20.41
CA TYR A 117 -15.04 -32.09 -21.77
C TYR A 117 -14.36 -33.48 -21.83
N PRO A 118 -14.81 -34.40 -22.71
CA PRO A 118 -14.33 -35.80 -22.72
C PRO A 118 -12.90 -35.98 -23.25
N GLY A 119 -12.28 -34.94 -23.80
CA GLY A 119 -10.95 -35.00 -24.43
C GLY A 119 -9.87 -34.25 -23.65
N THR A 120 -8.61 -34.42 -24.05
CA THR A 120 -7.49 -33.72 -23.41
C THR A 120 -7.34 -32.25 -23.87
N CYS A 121 -7.94 -31.90 -25.01
CA CYS A 121 -7.81 -30.58 -25.62
C CYS A 121 -9.09 -29.75 -25.53
N ALA A 122 -9.55 -29.48 -24.30
CA ALA A 122 -10.67 -28.56 -24.07
C ALA A 122 -10.26 -27.13 -24.48
N CYS A 123 -9.15 -26.65 -23.92
CA CYS A 123 -8.72 -25.26 -24.03
C CYS A 123 -7.42 -25.09 -24.84
N PRO A 124 -7.14 -23.89 -25.37
CA PRO A 124 -5.95 -23.65 -26.20
C PRO A 124 -4.64 -23.87 -25.43
N TYR A 125 -4.66 -23.60 -24.12
CA TYR A 125 -3.51 -23.77 -23.22
C TYR A 125 -3.40 -25.18 -22.64
N SER A 126 -4.38 -26.07 -22.84
CA SER A 126 -4.29 -27.46 -22.42
C SER A 126 -3.17 -28.19 -23.18
N THR A 127 -2.70 -29.30 -22.64
CA THR A 127 -1.69 -30.17 -23.24
C THR A 127 -2.27 -31.54 -23.60
N ASP A 128 -1.81 -32.11 -24.71
CA ASP A 128 -2.18 -33.49 -25.09
C ASP A 128 -1.37 -34.53 -24.29
N ARG A 129 -1.71 -35.82 -24.45
CA ARG A 129 -1.00 -36.94 -23.79
C ARG A 129 0.49 -37.03 -24.15
N ARG A 130 0.93 -36.34 -25.21
CA ARG A 130 2.33 -36.27 -25.66
C ARG A 130 3.00 -34.95 -25.21
N GLY A 131 2.34 -34.16 -24.37
CA GLY A 131 2.86 -32.90 -23.81
C GLY A 131 2.78 -31.70 -24.75
N ARG A 132 2.16 -31.80 -25.94
CA ARG A 132 2.07 -30.68 -26.87
C ARG A 132 0.89 -29.79 -26.53
N LYS A 133 1.05 -28.46 -26.64
CA LYS A 133 -0.07 -27.52 -26.48
C LYS A 133 -1.17 -27.79 -27.51
N CYS A 134 -2.42 -27.67 -27.08
CA CYS A 134 -3.58 -27.92 -27.92
C CYS A 134 -3.79 -26.79 -28.95
N GLY A 135 -3.62 -25.53 -28.55
CA GLY A 135 -3.75 -24.36 -29.43
C GLY A 135 -5.03 -24.39 -30.27
N SER A 136 -4.89 -24.21 -31.58
CA SER A 136 -6.00 -24.27 -32.54
C SER A 136 -6.69 -25.63 -32.65
N ARG A 137 -6.10 -26.71 -32.11
CA ARG A 137 -6.74 -28.03 -32.07
C ARG A 137 -7.73 -28.18 -30.90
N SER A 138 -7.74 -27.22 -29.97
CA SER A 138 -8.66 -27.22 -28.84
C SER A 138 -10.12 -27.11 -29.27
N ALA A 139 -11.02 -27.59 -28.42
CA ALA A 139 -12.45 -27.45 -28.64
C ALA A 139 -12.87 -25.98 -28.69
N TYR A 140 -12.36 -25.16 -27.77
CA TYR A 140 -12.57 -23.70 -27.73
C TYR A 140 -12.24 -22.99 -29.05
N SER A 141 -11.16 -23.39 -29.74
CA SER A 141 -10.71 -22.73 -30.97
C SER A 141 -11.42 -23.23 -32.24
N LYS A 142 -12.22 -24.30 -32.20
CA LYS A 142 -12.86 -24.87 -33.39
C LYS A 142 -14.24 -24.24 -33.63
N PRO A 143 -14.60 -23.92 -34.88
CA PRO A 143 -15.84 -23.21 -35.21
C PRO A 143 -17.13 -24.05 -35.05
N ARG A 144 -17.01 -25.37 -34.85
CA ARG A 144 -18.16 -26.29 -34.69
C ARG A 144 -17.82 -27.39 -33.69
N GLY A 145 -18.67 -27.58 -32.67
CA GLY A 145 -18.52 -28.62 -31.65
C GLY A 145 -18.68 -28.10 -30.22
N TYR A 146 -17.99 -28.75 -29.28
CA TYR A 146 -17.98 -28.40 -27.86
C TYR A 146 -17.34 -27.02 -27.66
N SER A 147 -17.96 -26.16 -26.84
CA SER A 147 -17.47 -24.80 -26.54
C SER A 147 -17.21 -24.65 -25.04
N PRO A 148 -16.09 -25.17 -24.52
CA PRO A 148 -15.77 -25.06 -23.10
C PRO A 148 -15.39 -23.62 -22.74
N ILE A 149 -15.68 -23.21 -21.52
CA ILE A 149 -15.22 -21.95 -20.93
C ILE A 149 -13.75 -22.12 -20.56
N CYS A 150 -12.88 -21.28 -21.14
CA CYS A 150 -11.44 -21.41 -20.98
C CYS A 150 -10.80 -20.18 -20.33
N PHE A 151 -11.40 -19.00 -20.44
CA PHE A 151 -10.83 -17.78 -19.89
C PHE A 151 -11.80 -17.10 -18.93
N ALA A 152 -11.24 -16.31 -18.01
CA ALA A 152 -12.04 -15.52 -17.07
C ALA A 152 -13.00 -14.56 -17.79
N GLY A 153 -12.61 -14.05 -18.96
CA GLY A 153 -13.45 -13.18 -19.78
C GLY A 153 -14.68 -13.88 -20.38
N ASP A 154 -14.65 -15.21 -20.48
CA ASP A 154 -15.78 -16.00 -20.98
C ASP A 154 -16.84 -16.24 -19.89
N VAL A 155 -16.53 -15.93 -18.63
CA VAL A 155 -17.43 -16.10 -17.50
C VAL A 155 -18.29 -14.85 -17.34
N SER A 156 -19.60 -14.99 -17.57
CA SER A 156 -20.55 -13.89 -17.41
C SER A 156 -20.90 -13.67 -15.93
N ARG A 157 -21.38 -12.47 -15.60
CA ARG A 157 -21.89 -12.15 -14.26
C ARG A 157 -23.00 -13.10 -13.83
N SER A 158 -23.88 -13.47 -14.76
CA SER A 158 -24.95 -14.42 -14.50
C SER A 158 -24.44 -15.82 -14.11
N MET A 159 -23.32 -16.28 -14.69
CA MET A 159 -22.70 -17.54 -14.26
C MET A 159 -22.14 -17.45 -12.84
N ILE A 160 -21.58 -16.29 -12.46
CA ILE A 160 -21.03 -16.06 -11.12
C ILE A 160 -22.13 -16.00 -10.08
N GLU A 161 -23.21 -15.26 -10.37
CA GLU A 161 -24.36 -15.10 -9.48
C GLU A 161 -25.08 -16.42 -9.22
N ALA A 162 -25.14 -17.33 -10.20
CA ALA A 162 -25.74 -18.66 -10.03
C ALA A 162 -24.98 -19.59 -9.05
N TYR A 163 -23.73 -19.26 -8.69
CA TYR A 163 -22.90 -20.06 -7.77
C TYR A 163 -22.98 -19.59 -6.30
N ASN A 164 -23.65 -18.48 -6.01
CA ASN A 164 -23.66 -17.81 -4.69
C ASN A 164 -25.02 -17.90 -3.98
#